data_AF-A0A2S9IRZ6-F1
#
_entry.id   AF-A0A2S9IRZ6-F1
#
_cell.length_a   1.000
_cell.length_b   1.000
_cell.length_c   1.000
_cell.angle_alpha   90.00
_cell.angle_beta   90.00
_cell.angle_gamma   90.00
#
_symmetry.space_group_name_H-M   'P 1'
#
loop_
_entity.id
_entity.type
_entity.pdbx_description
1 polymer ?
#
loop_
_entity_poly.entity_id
_entity_poly.type
_entity_poly.pdbx_seq_one_letter_code
_entity_poly.pdbx_strand_id
1 'polypeptide(L)'
;MLETISTHWAQVLAVLSIIMGTVAAIHATMTKEEVRSAIGWVGVIVLSPIIGTLIYAIAGINLIRRSTLSMQRAGMTEVERHHLAEYDVTGDVVERDFGGAFAAMKILGDRVSRCKLTSGNSIDMLETGDEAYAAMLAAIKDARRSILLETYIFDKDVIGIRFADALVDAVKRGVQVRVLIDAVGARYSIPSIVGYLQKGGVPVDVFNGNIIMGLRLPYANLRTHRKILIIDGGVAFTGGMNIRAGFAAETVGDGVAGDTHFRISGPAVADLFHTALEDWRFATGELLQGESWAVVAPDGEPGTGVLARVVPSGPDRSLEANHRMMMGAFSVAKDYIRIMSPYFLPDRELISALVTASRRGVAVDILVPGVNNLTLVDHAMTAQFDQLLRDGCRIWRATGHFNHSKLMVIDGSWAYIGSSNLDPRSLRLNFEVDVEVFDKGFAAKVDARIRAAMQGAKPVILKDLRARPFPRRLLERIIWLGSPYL
;
A
#
# COMPACT_ATOMS: atom_id res chain seq x y z
N MET A 1 -52.07 -11.91 21.55
CA MET A 1 -50.72 -11.48 21.10
C MET A 1 -50.71 -11.12 19.61
N LEU A 2 -51.12 -12.01 18.70
CA LEU A 2 -51.19 -11.72 17.26
C LEU A 2 -52.20 -10.60 16.91
N GLU A 3 -53.37 -10.57 17.53
CA GLU A 3 -54.33 -9.46 17.35
C GLU A 3 -53.78 -8.13 17.83
N THR A 4 -53.14 -8.08 18.99
CA THR A 4 -52.52 -6.85 19.52
C THR A 4 -51.43 -6.31 18.60
N ILE A 5 -50.60 -7.20 18.03
CA ILE A 5 -49.59 -6.85 17.04
C ILE A 5 -50.27 -6.36 15.75
N SER A 6 -51.30 -7.06 15.28
CA SER A 6 -52.05 -6.67 14.08
C SER A 6 -52.80 -5.34 14.24
N THR A 7 -53.18 -4.96 15.45
CA THR A 7 -53.88 -3.70 15.72
C THR A 7 -52.90 -2.53 15.86
N HIS A 8 -51.70 -2.78 16.39
CA HIS A 8 -50.75 -1.72 16.73
C HIS A 8 -49.45 -1.72 15.90
N TRP A 9 -49.37 -2.51 14.84
CA TRP A 9 -48.14 -2.65 14.05
C TRP A 9 -47.60 -1.30 13.54
N ALA A 10 -48.48 -0.35 13.19
CA ALA A 10 -48.08 0.96 12.70
C ALA A 10 -47.43 1.83 13.79
N GLN A 11 -47.98 1.83 15.00
CA GLN A 11 -47.40 2.54 16.15
C GLN A 11 -46.09 1.89 16.59
N VAL A 12 -46.04 0.55 16.61
CA VAL A 12 -44.82 -0.21 16.88
C VAL A 12 -43.74 0.14 15.87
N LEU A 13 -44.07 0.15 14.57
CA LEU A 13 -43.14 0.49 13.51
C LEU A 13 -42.67 1.95 13.60
N ALA A 14 -43.56 2.89 13.92
CA ALA A 14 -43.21 4.30 14.11
C ALA A 14 -42.26 4.51 15.30
N VAL A 15 -42.54 3.90 16.46
CA VAL A 15 -41.67 3.97 17.64
C VAL A 15 -40.30 3.34 17.34
N LEU A 16 -40.30 2.16 16.69
CA LEU A 16 -39.08 1.45 16.32
C LEU A 16 -38.24 2.24 15.31
N SER A 17 -38.90 2.87 14.32
CA SER A 17 -38.28 3.79 13.36
C SER A 17 -37.59 4.98 14.04
N ILE A 18 -38.27 5.64 14.99
CA ILE A 18 -37.72 6.79 15.73
C ILE A 18 -36.54 6.36 16.60
N ILE A 19 -36.66 5.26 17.35
CA ILE A 19 -35.60 4.78 18.24
C ILE A 19 -34.37 4.37 17.42
N MET A 20 -34.55 3.53 16.40
CA MET A 20 -33.44 3.08 15.56
C MET A 20 -32.76 4.26 14.85
N GLY A 21 -33.55 5.14 14.24
CA GLY A 21 -33.04 6.32 13.55
C GLY A 21 -32.28 7.26 14.48
N THR A 22 -32.81 7.53 15.68
CA THR A 22 -32.16 8.40 16.66
C THR A 22 -30.84 7.81 17.14
N VAL A 23 -30.84 6.53 17.53
CA VAL A 23 -29.62 5.85 18.00
C VAL A 23 -28.58 5.79 16.89
N ALA A 24 -28.97 5.45 15.66
CA ALA A 24 -28.06 5.38 14.52
C ALA A 24 -27.51 6.76 14.14
N ALA A 25 -28.35 7.81 14.14
CA ALA A 25 -27.92 9.18 13.85
C ALA A 25 -26.97 9.73 14.93
N ILE A 26 -27.27 9.48 16.22
CA ILE A 26 -26.35 9.80 17.32
C ILE A 26 -25.04 9.05 17.13
N HIS A 27 -25.08 7.74 16.86
CA HIS A 27 -23.88 6.95 16.63
C HIS A 27 -23.07 7.51 15.44
N ALA A 28 -23.71 7.82 14.30
CA ALA A 28 -23.06 8.43 13.15
C ALA A 28 -22.42 9.79 13.49
N THR A 29 -23.14 10.65 14.20
CA THR A 29 -22.64 11.97 14.61
C THR A 29 -21.45 11.86 15.56
N MET A 30 -21.47 10.92 16.49
CA MET A 30 -20.44 10.76 17.52
C MET A 30 -19.21 9.98 17.07
N THR A 31 -19.31 9.19 15.98
CA THR A 31 -18.22 8.29 15.55
C THR A 31 -17.58 8.66 14.22
N LYS A 32 -18.24 9.46 13.38
CA LYS A 32 -17.68 9.90 12.10
C LYS A 32 -16.77 11.11 12.30
N GLU A 33 -15.50 10.94 11.93
CA GLU A 33 -14.48 11.99 12.01
C GLU A 33 -14.66 13.06 10.91
N GLU A 34 -15.22 12.69 9.77
CA GLU A 34 -15.47 13.62 8.66
C GLU A 34 -16.92 14.12 8.66
N VAL A 35 -17.09 15.46 8.78
CA VAL A 35 -18.40 16.12 8.78
C VAL A 35 -19.25 15.74 7.55
N ARG A 36 -18.64 15.66 6.36
CA ARG A 36 -19.37 15.28 5.13
C ARG A 36 -19.91 13.85 5.20
N SER A 37 -19.13 12.92 5.75
CA SER A 37 -19.57 11.54 5.96
C SER A 37 -20.66 11.46 7.03
N ALA A 38 -20.50 12.20 8.14
CA ALA A 38 -21.48 12.28 9.22
C ALA A 38 -22.82 12.80 8.71
N ILE A 39 -22.83 13.94 8.00
CA ILE A 39 -24.04 14.54 7.40
C ILE A 39 -24.67 13.57 6.40
N GLY A 40 -23.88 12.91 5.55
CA GLY A 40 -24.39 11.93 4.59
C GLY A 40 -25.13 10.78 5.28
N TRP A 41 -24.52 10.17 6.29
CA TRP A 41 -25.13 9.07 7.04
C TRP A 41 -26.34 9.52 7.86
N VAL A 42 -26.23 10.63 8.59
CA VAL A 42 -27.35 11.20 9.34
C VAL A 42 -28.51 11.56 8.40
N GLY A 43 -28.23 12.13 7.23
CA GLY A 43 -29.24 12.44 6.23
C GLY A 43 -29.96 11.20 5.72
N VAL A 44 -29.23 10.14 5.36
CA VAL A 44 -29.81 8.85 4.94
C VAL A 44 -30.68 8.24 6.05
N ILE A 45 -30.22 8.30 7.29
CA ILE A 45 -30.96 7.80 8.45
C ILE A 45 -32.21 8.64 8.72
N VAL A 46 -32.14 9.98 8.66
CA VAL A 46 -33.30 10.85 8.91
C VAL A 46 -34.35 10.71 7.80
N LEU A 47 -33.94 10.61 6.54
CA LEU A 47 -34.86 10.44 5.40
C LEU A 47 -35.48 9.04 5.34
N SER A 48 -34.77 8.03 5.86
CA SER A 48 -35.28 6.65 5.94
C SER A 48 -34.78 5.98 7.22
N PRO A 49 -35.48 6.14 8.36
CA PRO A 49 -34.93 5.70 9.65
C PRO A 49 -34.78 4.19 9.79
N ILE A 50 -35.59 3.40 9.08
CA ILE A 50 -35.45 1.93 9.09
C ILE A 50 -34.37 1.50 8.10
N ILE A 51 -34.57 1.77 6.80
CA ILE A 51 -33.66 1.29 5.75
C ILE A 51 -32.30 1.98 5.87
N GLY A 52 -32.27 3.28 6.10
CA GLY A 52 -31.05 4.05 6.31
C GLY A 52 -30.26 3.60 7.54
N THR A 53 -30.91 3.22 8.64
CA THR A 53 -30.23 2.61 9.79
C THR A 53 -29.65 1.24 9.43
N LEU A 54 -30.37 0.39 8.69
CA LEU A 54 -29.86 -0.90 8.25
C LEU A 54 -28.65 -0.75 7.32
N ILE A 55 -28.72 0.15 6.34
CA ILE A 55 -27.60 0.47 5.44
C ILE A 55 -26.41 1.03 6.26
N TYR A 56 -26.67 1.92 7.21
CA TYR A 56 -25.63 2.45 8.10
C TYR A 56 -25.00 1.37 8.97
N ALA A 57 -25.79 0.43 9.51
CA ALA A 57 -25.28 -0.67 10.30
C ALA A 57 -24.35 -1.59 9.49
N ILE A 58 -24.68 -1.82 8.21
CA ILE A 58 -23.91 -2.69 7.31
C ILE A 58 -22.65 -1.99 6.78
N ALA A 59 -22.77 -0.73 6.34
CA ALA A 59 -21.72 -0.04 5.58
C ALA A 59 -21.12 1.19 6.29
N GLY A 60 -21.83 1.77 7.25
CA GLY A 60 -21.42 2.97 7.98
C GLY A 60 -20.71 2.69 9.29
N ILE A 61 -21.00 1.59 9.98
CA ILE A 61 -20.31 1.22 11.23
C ILE A 61 -18.99 0.52 10.88
N ASN A 62 -17.87 1.18 11.19
CA ASN A 62 -16.54 0.64 10.93
C ASN A 62 -16.13 -0.35 12.04
N LEU A 63 -16.63 -1.59 11.97
CA LEU A 63 -16.41 -2.64 12.98
C LEU A 63 -14.93 -3.08 13.11
N ILE A 64 -14.12 -2.82 12.08
CA ILE A 64 -12.72 -3.28 11.96
C ILE A 64 -11.79 -2.55 12.94
N ARG A 65 -12.04 -1.27 13.24
CA ARG A 65 -11.17 -0.44 14.12
C ARG A 65 -10.98 -1.01 15.53
N ARG A 66 -11.81 -1.96 15.98
CA ARG A 66 -11.81 -2.48 17.37
C ARG A 66 -11.20 -3.87 17.54
N SER A 67 -11.11 -4.71 16.50
CA SER A 67 -10.86 -6.15 16.70
C SER A 67 -9.55 -6.72 16.15
N THR A 68 -8.68 -5.93 15.51
CA THR A 68 -7.53 -6.51 14.80
C THR A 68 -6.18 -5.87 15.11
N LEU A 69 -5.27 -6.77 15.53
CA LEU A 69 -3.81 -6.72 15.40
C LEU A 69 -3.07 -5.82 16.39
N SER A 70 -3.06 -6.26 17.65
CA SER A 70 -1.88 -6.08 18.49
C SER A 70 -0.87 -7.18 18.17
N MET A 71 0.34 -6.84 17.73
CA MET A 71 1.62 -7.21 18.37
C MET A 71 2.84 -6.95 17.45
N GLN A 72 3.00 -5.73 16.91
CA GLN A 72 4.10 -5.39 15.98
C GLN A 72 5.53 -5.71 16.49
N ARG A 73 5.70 -6.01 17.79
CA ARG A 73 6.99 -6.43 18.37
C ARG A 73 6.92 -7.51 19.44
N ALA A 74 5.75 -8.07 19.76
CA ALA A 74 5.66 -9.05 20.85
C ALA A 74 6.14 -10.45 20.44
N GLY A 75 6.31 -10.69 19.13
CA GLY A 75 6.91 -11.91 18.58
C GLY A 75 8.44 -11.87 18.50
N MET A 76 9.07 -10.69 18.59
CA MET A 76 10.54 -10.62 18.66
C MET A 76 11.02 -11.15 20.00
N THR A 77 12.06 -11.96 19.95
CA THR A 77 12.85 -12.26 21.14
C THR A 77 13.48 -10.97 21.69
N GLU A 78 13.74 -10.93 22.99
CA GLU A 78 14.41 -9.79 23.62
C GLU A 78 15.80 -9.55 23.03
N VAL A 79 16.47 -10.63 22.62
CA VAL A 79 17.77 -10.63 21.94
C VAL A 79 17.68 -9.95 20.58
N GLU A 80 16.72 -10.33 19.73
CA GLU A 80 16.50 -9.67 18.43
C GLU A 80 16.20 -8.17 18.60
N ARG A 81 15.40 -7.80 19.62
CA ARG A 81 15.11 -6.38 19.89
C ARG A 81 16.35 -5.62 20.29
N HIS A 82 17.21 -6.20 21.12
CA HIS A 82 18.42 -5.55 21.58
C HIS A 82 19.42 -5.35 20.44
N HIS A 83 19.66 -6.38 19.63
CA HIS A 83 20.57 -6.29 18.48
C HIS A 83 20.10 -5.25 17.45
N LEU A 84 18.80 -5.20 17.13
CA LEU A 84 18.30 -4.21 16.19
C LEU A 84 18.36 -2.78 16.74
N ALA A 85 18.27 -2.60 18.06
CA ALA A 85 18.36 -1.28 18.69
C ALA A 85 19.76 -0.64 18.51
N GLU A 86 20.82 -1.43 18.30
CA GLU A 86 22.15 -0.91 17.98
C GLU A 86 22.19 -0.20 16.62
N TYR A 87 21.29 -0.56 15.71
CA TYR A 87 21.19 0.04 14.38
C TYR A 87 20.29 1.29 14.33
N ASP A 88 19.57 1.59 15.42
CA ASP A 88 18.67 2.74 15.50
C ASP A 88 19.43 4.06 15.28
N VAL A 89 18.97 4.83 14.31
CA VAL A 89 19.58 6.11 13.95
C VAL A 89 19.09 7.20 14.90
N THR A 90 20.00 8.05 15.39
CA THR A 90 19.68 9.21 16.21
C THR A 90 19.27 10.42 15.35
N GLY A 91 18.60 11.40 15.97
CA GLY A 91 18.25 12.65 15.27
C GLY A 91 19.49 13.41 14.77
N ASP A 92 20.57 13.41 15.56
CA ASP A 92 21.81 14.13 15.27
C ASP A 92 22.50 13.62 14.00
N VAL A 93 22.44 12.32 13.73
CA VAL A 93 22.97 11.73 12.49
C VAL A 93 22.19 12.24 11.28
N VAL A 94 20.86 12.23 11.34
CA VAL A 94 20.02 12.74 10.25
C VAL A 94 20.20 14.25 10.06
N GLU A 95 20.29 15.01 11.15
CA GLU A 95 20.54 16.45 11.09
C GLU A 95 21.89 16.78 10.45
N ARG A 96 22.96 16.07 10.83
CA ARG A 96 24.30 16.25 10.27
C ARG A 96 24.34 15.95 8.77
N ASP A 97 23.72 14.86 8.33
CA ASP A 97 23.92 14.33 6.98
C ASP A 97 22.89 14.87 5.96
N PHE A 98 21.69 15.23 6.44
CA PHE A 98 20.54 15.64 5.63
C PHE A 98 19.93 16.99 6.05
N GLY A 99 20.17 17.47 7.28
CA GLY A 99 19.71 18.77 7.80
C GLY A 99 18.51 18.68 8.75
N GLY A 100 18.32 19.73 9.56
CA GLY A 100 17.35 19.73 10.67
C GLY A 100 15.88 19.48 10.27
N ALA A 101 15.47 19.87 9.05
CA ALA A 101 14.13 19.57 8.55
C ALA A 101 13.90 18.06 8.39
N PHE A 102 14.90 17.33 7.92
CA PHE A 102 14.85 15.87 7.80
C PHE A 102 14.98 15.17 9.16
N ALA A 103 15.68 15.76 10.13
CA ALA A 103 15.68 15.28 11.51
C ALA A 103 14.28 15.35 12.15
N ALA A 104 13.50 16.40 11.86
CA ALA A 104 12.09 16.46 12.26
C ALA A 104 11.26 15.36 11.57
N MET A 105 11.56 15.06 10.29
CA MET A 105 10.91 13.95 9.57
C MET A 105 11.23 12.58 10.21
N LYS A 106 12.47 12.38 10.66
CA LYS A 106 12.87 11.18 11.40
C LYS A 106 12.00 10.99 12.64
N ILE A 107 11.76 12.04 13.43
CA ILE A 107 10.89 12.00 14.62
C ILE A 107 9.44 11.65 14.24
N LEU A 108 8.92 12.26 13.18
CA LEU A 108 7.56 11.97 12.70
C LEU A 108 7.42 10.49 12.35
N GLY A 109 8.30 9.96 11.50
CA GLY A 109 8.18 8.59 11.03
C GLY A 109 8.35 7.55 12.13
N ASP A 110 9.23 7.78 13.12
CA ASP A 110 9.38 6.89 14.29
C ASP A 110 8.07 6.76 15.07
N ARG A 111 7.20 7.77 15.03
CA ARG A 111 5.92 7.80 15.72
C ARG A 111 4.78 7.23 14.87
N VAL A 112 4.77 7.52 13.57
CA VAL A 112 3.64 7.12 12.70
C VAL A 112 3.80 5.71 12.13
N SER A 113 5.01 5.29 11.74
CA SER A 113 5.22 3.93 11.23
C SER A 113 5.33 2.90 12.34
N ARG A 114 5.77 3.33 13.54
CA ARG A 114 6.09 2.48 14.71
C ARG A 114 7.27 1.53 14.46
N CYS A 115 7.93 1.66 13.32
CA CYS A 115 9.25 1.11 13.02
C CYS A 115 10.30 2.20 13.22
N LYS A 116 11.55 1.80 13.47
CA LYS A 116 12.65 2.75 13.70
C LYS A 116 13.40 2.99 12.40
N LEU A 117 13.95 4.19 12.25
CA LEU A 117 14.94 4.45 11.20
C LEU A 117 16.23 3.74 11.61
N THR A 118 16.70 2.82 10.77
CA THR A 118 17.88 2.00 11.04
C THR A 118 18.98 2.25 10.01
N SER A 119 20.22 2.09 10.45
CA SER A 119 21.43 2.03 9.60
C SER A 119 21.76 0.57 9.26
N GLY A 120 22.86 0.32 8.56
CA GLY A 120 23.35 -1.03 8.22
C GLY A 120 22.54 -1.74 7.13
N ASN A 121 21.66 -1.02 6.43
CA ASN A 121 20.85 -1.59 5.35
C ASN A 121 21.57 -1.52 4.00
N SER A 122 21.22 -2.43 3.11
CA SER A 122 21.51 -2.33 1.66
C SER A 122 20.20 -2.47 0.89
N ILE A 123 20.03 -1.65 -0.14
CA ILE A 123 18.84 -1.66 -1.00
C ILE A 123 19.29 -1.62 -2.45
N ASP A 124 19.04 -2.73 -3.15
CA ASP A 124 19.26 -2.86 -4.59
C ASP A 124 17.94 -2.61 -5.32
N MET A 125 17.93 -1.65 -6.24
CA MET A 125 16.78 -1.34 -7.09
C MET A 125 16.78 -2.25 -8.32
N LEU A 126 15.67 -2.95 -8.54
CA LEU A 126 15.42 -3.89 -9.65
C LEU A 126 14.40 -3.21 -10.58
N GLU A 127 14.86 -2.78 -11.76
CA GLU A 127 14.14 -1.79 -12.58
C GLU A 127 13.15 -2.41 -13.58
N THR A 128 13.26 -3.73 -13.77
CA THR A 128 12.45 -4.52 -14.71
C THR A 128 11.94 -5.80 -14.05
N GLY A 129 10.88 -6.40 -14.61
CA GLY A 129 10.39 -7.69 -14.12
C GLY A 129 11.37 -8.83 -14.35
N ASP A 130 12.11 -8.82 -15.44
CA ASP A 130 13.12 -9.86 -15.71
C ASP A 130 14.24 -9.84 -14.65
N GLU A 131 14.75 -8.65 -14.30
CA GLU A 131 15.73 -8.49 -13.21
C GLU A 131 15.15 -8.93 -11.85
N ALA A 132 13.94 -8.47 -11.54
CA ALA A 132 13.31 -8.74 -10.26
C ALA A 132 13.00 -10.23 -10.08
N TYR A 133 12.37 -10.86 -11.08
CA TYR A 133 12.02 -12.27 -11.05
C TYR A 133 13.26 -13.16 -11.03
N ALA A 134 14.31 -12.83 -11.79
CA ALA A 134 15.57 -13.56 -11.73
C ALA A 134 16.19 -13.53 -10.32
N ALA A 135 16.26 -12.34 -9.70
CA ALA A 135 16.81 -12.17 -8.35
C ALA A 135 15.98 -12.92 -7.28
N MET A 136 14.65 -12.83 -7.35
CA MET A 136 13.75 -13.52 -6.43
C MET A 136 13.86 -15.05 -6.58
N LEU A 137 13.84 -15.57 -7.81
CA LEU A 137 13.96 -17.01 -8.08
C LEU A 137 15.32 -17.56 -7.64
N ALA A 138 16.40 -16.81 -7.85
CA ALA A 138 17.73 -17.17 -7.35
C ALA A 138 17.74 -17.28 -5.82
N ALA A 139 17.16 -16.30 -5.13
CA ALA A 139 17.07 -16.32 -3.68
C ALA A 139 16.20 -17.48 -3.14
N ILE A 140 15.08 -17.80 -3.80
CA ILE A 140 14.24 -18.98 -3.47
C ILE A 140 15.02 -20.29 -3.65
N LYS A 141 15.85 -20.38 -4.70
CA LYS A 141 16.69 -21.55 -4.96
C LYS A 141 17.76 -21.74 -3.89
N ASP A 142 18.37 -20.63 -3.45
CA ASP A 142 19.46 -20.65 -2.46
C ASP A 142 18.97 -20.75 -1.02
N ALA A 143 17.70 -20.48 -0.76
CA ALA A 143 17.08 -20.61 0.56
C ALA A 143 17.39 -21.96 1.23
N ARG A 144 17.69 -21.90 2.53
CA ARG A 144 18.11 -23.04 3.36
C ARG A 144 17.17 -23.32 4.53
N ARG A 145 16.42 -22.33 4.98
CA ARG A 145 15.69 -22.36 6.25
C ARG A 145 14.21 -22.07 6.06
N SER A 146 13.87 -20.91 5.51
CA SER A 146 12.48 -20.51 5.34
C SER A 146 12.25 -19.52 4.20
N ILE A 147 11.03 -19.57 3.67
CA ILE A 147 10.51 -18.64 2.67
C ILE A 147 9.12 -18.21 3.12
N LEU A 148 8.91 -16.90 3.27
CA LEU A 148 7.59 -16.31 3.48
C LEU A 148 7.30 -15.39 2.31
N LEU A 149 6.30 -15.75 1.50
CA LEU A 149 5.84 -14.96 0.36
C LEU A 149 4.45 -14.43 0.66
N GLU A 150 4.29 -13.11 0.62
CA GLU A 150 3.02 -12.41 0.60
C GLU A 150 2.92 -11.61 -0.70
N THR A 151 1.82 -11.74 -1.43
CA THR A 151 1.62 -10.94 -2.64
C THR A 151 0.14 -10.68 -2.95
N TYR A 152 -0.12 -9.55 -3.62
CA TYR A 152 -1.46 -9.25 -4.11
C TYR A 152 -1.86 -10.21 -5.24
N ILE A 153 -1.17 -10.17 -6.39
CA ILE A 153 -1.46 -11.05 -7.54
C ILE A 153 -0.33 -12.05 -7.75
N PHE A 154 -0.71 -13.32 -7.82
CA PHE A 154 0.11 -14.43 -8.24
C PHE A 154 -0.66 -15.17 -9.35
N ASP A 155 -0.35 -14.86 -10.60
CA ASP A 155 -1.06 -15.46 -11.73
C ASP A 155 -0.58 -16.88 -12.02
N LYS A 156 -1.48 -17.73 -12.48
CA LYS A 156 -1.13 -19.04 -13.05
C LYS A 156 -0.74 -18.91 -14.53
N ASP A 157 0.37 -18.24 -14.79
CA ASP A 157 0.99 -18.10 -16.11
C ASP A 157 2.42 -18.68 -16.12
N VAL A 158 3.17 -18.48 -17.22
CA VAL A 158 4.56 -19.01 -17.34
C VAL A 158 5.50 -18.52 -16.24
N ILE A 159 5.39 -17.27 -15.80
CA ILE A 159 6.19 -16.73 -14.71
C ILE A 159 5.70 -17.30 -13.39
N GLY A 160 4.40 -17.32 -13.17
CA GLY A 160 3.85 -17.84 -11.93
C GLY A 160 4.13 -19.33 -11.72
N ILE A 161 4.07 -20.15 -12.77
CA ILE A 161 4.45 -21.58 -12.69
C ILE A 161 5.93 -21.72 -12.31
N ARG A 162 6.83 -20.89 -12.86
CA ARG A 162 8.26 -20.91 -12.46
C ARG A 162 8.45 -20.62 -10.97
N PHE A 163 7.74 -19.62 -10.43
CA PHE A 163 7.77 -19.34 -9.00
C PHE A 163 7.20 -20.50 -8.18
N ALA A 164 6.06 -21.05 -8.60
CA ALA A 164 5.44 -22.16 -7.89
C ALA A 164 6.32 -23.40 -7.88
N ASP A 165 6.93 -23.76 -9.01
CA ASP A 165 7.87 -24.89 -9.10
C ASP A 165 9.10 -24.66 -8.21
N ALA A 166 9.66 -23.44 -8.18
CA ALA A 166 10.79 -23.11 -7.32
C ALA A 166 10.44 -23.24 -5.81
N LEU A 167 9.22 -22.84 -5.42
CA LEU A 167 8.72 -22.99 -4.05
C LEU A 167 8.46 -24.46 -3.69
N VAL A 168 7.89 -25.23 -4.62
CA VAL A 168 7.70 -26.68 -4.48
C VAL A 168 9.04 -27.37 -4.28
N ASP A 169 10.05 -27.00 -5.06
CA ASP A 169 11.39 -27.55 -4.91
C ASP A 169 12.05 -27.13 -3.58
N ALA A 170 11.77 -25.94 -3.07
CA ALA A 170 12.23 -25.52 -1.75
C ALA A 170 11.61 -26.40 -0.63
N VAL A 171 10.31 -26.70 -0.72
CA VAL A 171 9.65 -27.64 0.21
C VAL A 171 10.29 -29.03 0.14
N LYS A 172 10.59 -29.55 -1.06
CA LYS A 172 11.27 -30.85 -1.22
C LYS A 172 12.67 -30.86 -0.61
N ARG A 173 13.36 -29.71 -0.57
CA ARG A 173 14.67 -29.55 0.10
C ARG A 173 14.56 -29.44 1.63
N GLY A 174 13.34 -29.40 2.18
CA GLY A 174 13.09 -29.25 3.62
C GLY A 174 12.99 -27.80 4.11
N VAL A 175 12.99 -26.82 3.21
CA VAL A 175 12.81 -25.40 3.55
C VAL A 175 11.37 -25.16 4.01
N GLN A 176 11.19 -24.41 5.09
CA GLN A 176 9.85 -24.04 5.56
C GLN A 176 9.25 -22.96 4.67
N VAL A 177 8.24 -23.29 3.88
CA VAL A 177 7.61 -22.34 2.95
C VAL A 177 6.20 -21.97 3.42
N ARG A 178 5.85 -20.69 3.35
CA ARG A 178 4.48 -20.16 3.53
C ARG A 178 4.18 -19.15 2.44
N VAL A 179 3.00 -19.28 1.81
CA VAL A 179 2.56 -18.38 0.73
C VAL A 179 1.19 -17.80 1.05
N LEU A 180 1.09 -16.48 1.12
CA LEU A 180 -0.13 -15.73 1.33
C LEU A 180 -0.47 -14.92 0.08
N ILE A 181 -1.68 -15.11 -0.44
CA ILE A 181 -2.17 -14.41 -1.63
C ILE A 181 -3.45 -13.67 -1.29
N ASP A 182 -3.65 -12.45 -1.78
CA ASP A 182 -4.91 -11.74 -1.58
C ASP A 182 -6.11 -12.47 -2.20
N ALA A 183 -7.28 -12.47 -1.54
CA ALA A 183 -8.48 -13.14 -2.04
C ALA A 183 -9.01 -12.64 -3.38
N VAL A 184 -8.88 -11.34 -3.65
CA VAL A 184 -9.26 -10.76 -4.95
C VAL A 184 -8.16 -11.04 -5.96
N GLY A 185 -6.91 -10.87 -5.54
CA GLY A 185 -5.71 -11.19 -6.30
C GLY A 185 -5.69 -12.62 -6.87
N ALA A 186 -5.99 -13.61 -6.04
CA ALA A 186 -6.02 -15.03 -6.41
C ALA A 186 -7.06 -15.38 -7.49
N ARG A 187 -8.03 -14.50 -7.75
CA ARG A 187 -9.11 -14.68 -8.74
C ARG A 187 -8.80 -14.08 -10.11
N TYR A 188 -7.67 -13.38 -10.27
CA TYR A 188 -7.24 -12.87 -11.58
C TYR A 188 -6.83 -13.98 -12.56
N SER A 189 -6.47 -15.17 -12.06
CA SER A 189 -6.20 -16.35 -12.87
C SER A 189 -7.24 -17.46 -12.62
N ILE A 190 -7.76 -18.05 -13.69
CA ILE A 190 -8.71 -19.16 -13.65
C ILE A 190 -8.15 -20.30 -14.54
N PRO A 191 -7.80 -21.47 -13.97
CA PRO A 191 -7.81 -21.78 -12.53
C PRO A 191 -6.71 -21.03 -11.76
N SER A 192 -6.97 -20.74 -10.49
CA SER A 192 -6.03 -20.04 -9.60
C SER A 192 -4.73 -20.83 -9.37
N ILE A 193 -3.63 -20.13 -9.12
CA ILE A 193 -2.32 -20.73 -8.76
C ILE A 193 -2.37 -21.46 -7.41
N VAL A 194 -3.29 -21.08 -6.51
CA VAL A 194 -3.42 -21.66 -5.16
C VAL A 194 -3.52 -23.19 -5.23
N GLY A 195 -4.36 -23.71 -6.14
CA GLY A 195 -4.54 -25.15 -6.31
C GLY A 195 -3.30 -25.86 -6.87
N TYR A 196 -2.42 -25.14 -7.58
CA TYR A 196 -1.14 -25.69 -8.04
C TYR A 196 -0.14 -25.82 -6.88
N LEU A 197 -0.01 -24.76 -6.07
CA LEU A 197 0.83 -24.75 -4.86
C LEU A 197 0.43 -25.84 -3.86
N GLN A 198 -0.87 -25.97 -3.59
CA GLN A 198 -1.41 -27.02 -2.69
C GLN A 198 -1.07 -28.42 -3.18
N LYS A 199 -1.24 -28.70 -4.47
CA LYS A 199 -0.89 -30.00 -5.07
C LYS A 199 0.60 -30.29 -5.00
N GLY A 200 1.44 -29.25 -5.05
CA GLY A 200 2.89 -29.35 -4.88
C GLY A 200 3.34 -29.44 -3.42
N GLY A 201 2.42 -29.45 -2.45
CA GLY A 201 2.74 -29.55 -1.03
C GLY A 201 3.19 -28.24 -0.38
N VAL A 202 3.03 -27.10 -1.06
CA VAL A 202 3.35 -25.78 -0.50
C VAL A 202 2.19 -25.31 0.38
N PRO A 203 2.40 -25.04 1.68
CA PRO A 203 1.37 -24.44 2.52
C PRO A 203 1.05 -23.03 2.03
N VAL A 204 -0.18 -22.84 1.55
CA VAL A 204 -0.69 -21.61 0.96
C VAL A 204 -2.06 -21.30 1.52
N ASP A 205 -2.31 -20.03 1.82
CA ASP A 205 -3.63 -19.52 2.21
C ASP A 205 -3.93 -18.19 1.51
N VAL A 206 -5.16 -17.74 1.65
CA VAL A 206 -5.72 -16.57 0.99
C VAL A 206 -6.09 -15.52 2.03
N PHE A 207 -5.45 -14.35 1.96
CA PHE A 207 -5.76 -13.24 2.85
C PHE A 207 -7.22 -12.84 2.67
N ASN A 208 -7.97 -12.90 3.78
CA ASN A 208 -9.40 -12.58 3.81
C ASN A 208 -10.28 -13.48 2.92
N GLY A 209 -9.95 -14.77 2.78
CA GLY A 209 -10.64 -15.73 1.89
C GLY A 209 -12.15 -15.99 2.14
N ASN A 210 -12.70 -15.59 3.29
CA ASN A 210 -14.10 -15.88 3.69
C ASN A 210 -15.17 -14.90 3.16
N ILE A 211 -14.91 -14.21 2.05
CA ILE A 211 -15.83 -13.21 1.45
C ILE A 211 -17.21 -13.79 1.08
N ILE A 212 -17.31 -15.11 0.88
CA ILE A 212 -18.52 -15.78 0.36
C ILE A 212 -19.53 -16.15 1.47
N MET A 213 -19.15 -16.17 2.74
CA MET A 213 -20.09 -16.43 3.84
C MET A 213 -20.65 -15.09 4.35
N GLY A 214 -21.94 -14.83 4.10
CA GLY A 214 -22.66 -13.55 4.23
C GLY A 214 -22.70 -12.82 5.59
N LEU A 215 -21.71 -13.03 6.46
CA LEU A 215 -21.56 -12.43 7.79
C LEU A 215 -20.24 -11.65 7.98
N ARG A 216 -19.37 -11.55 6.96
CA ARG A 216 -18.10 -10.78 7.01
C ARG A 216 -18.04 -9.59 6.02
N LEU A 217 -19.18 -9.00 5.67
CA LEU A 217 -19.27 -7.78 4.83
C LEU A 217 -18.33 -6.63 5.24
N PRO A 218 -18.08 -6.35 6.55
CA PRO A 218 -17.14 -5.29 6.94
C PRO A 218 -15.70 -5.57 6.47
N TYR A 219 -15.30 -6.84 6.45
CA TYR A 219 -13.95 -7.25 6.06
C TYR A 219 -13.79 -7.37 4.55
N ALA A 220 -14.88 -7.46 3.77
CA ALA A 220 -14.81 -7.71 2.32
C ALA A 220 -14.01 -6.66 1.53
N ASN A 221 -13.83 -5.46 2.09
CA ASN A 221 -13.03 -4.40 1.49
C ASN A 221 -11.54 -4.44 1.86
N LEU A 222 -11.15 -5.20 2.88
CA LEU A 222 -9.75 -5.36 3.27
C LEU A 222 -9.03 -6.23 2.26
N ARG A 223 -7.93 -5.71 1.75
CA ARG A 223 -7.04 -6.41 0.82
C ARG A 223 -5.62 -6.26 1.32
N THR A 224 -4.82 -7.31 1.22
CA THR A 224 -3.38 -7.12 1.27
C THR A 224 -2.90 -6.73 -0.12
N HIS A 225 -2.31 -5.55 -0.21
CA HIS A 225 -1.65 -5.07 -1.42
C HIS A 225 -0.12 -5.05 -1.23
N ARG A 226 0.37 -5.66 -0.14
CA ARG A 226 1.80 -5.88 0.13
C ARG A 226 2.35 -6.91 -0.85
N LYS A 227 3.64 -6.76 -1.19
CA LYS A 227 4.42 -7.70 -1.99
C LYS A 227 5.72 -7.91 -1.25
N ILE A 228 5.77 -8.92 -0.39
CA ILE A 228 6.91 -9.20 0.49
C ILE A 228 7.37 -10.62 0.21
N LEU A 229 8.65 -10.80 -0.08
CA LEU A 229 9.30 -12.11 -0.10
C LEU A 229 10.44 -12.09 0.90
N ILE A 230 10.34 -12.86 1.97
CA ILE A 230 11.42 -13.05 2.94
C ILE A 230 12.13 -14.37 2.65
N ILE A 231 13.46 -14.32 2.58
CA ILE A 231 14.33 -15.48 2.40
C ILE A 231 15.22 -15.61 3.63
N ASP A 232 15.06 -16.73 4.31
CA ASP A 232 15.83 -17.13 5.48
C ASP A 232 15.96 -16.02 6.54
N GLY A 233 14.97 -15.14 6.68
CA GLY A 233 14.99 -14.02 7.64
C GLY A 233 16.14 -13.01 7.50
N GLY A 234 16.91 -13.04 6.41
CA GLY A 234 18.07 -12.16 6.19
C GLY A 234 18.01 -11.33 4.91
N VAL A 235 17.22 -11.75 3.93
CA VAL A 235 16.96 -11.00 2.69
C VAL A 235 15.46 -10.84 2.50
N ALA A 236 15.04 -9.64 2.11
CA ALA A 236 13.66 -9.34 1.75
C ALA A 236 13.59 -8.78 0.32
N PHE A 237 12.47 -9.01 -0.35
CA PHE A 237 12.09 -8.28 -1.55
C PHE A 237 10.76 -7.57 -1.32
N THR A 238 10.66 -6.31 -1.74
CA THR A 238 9.42 -5.55 -1.70
C THR A 238 9.35 -4.49 -2.82
N GLY A 239 8.16 -3.97 -3.11
CA GLY A 239 7.95 -2.96 -4.16
C GLY A 239 6.57 -3.02 -4.81
N GLY A 240 6.47 -2.55 -6.06
CA GLY A 240 5.19 -2.47 -6.78
C GLY A 240 4.77 -3.74 -7.51
N MET A 241 5.72 -4.63 -7.78
CA MET A 241 5.58 -5.73 -8.73
C MET A 241 4.75 -6.92 -8.22
N ASN A 242 3.77 -7.34 -9.02
CA ASN A 242 3.05 -8.60 -8.83
C ASN A 242 3.77 -9.76 -9.56
N ILE A 243 3.42 -11.02 -9.27
CA ILE A 243 3.98 -12.18 -9.99
C ILE A 243 3.09 -12.49 -11.20
N ARG A 244 3.45 -11.94 -12.37
CA ARG A 244 2.69 -12.05 -13.63
C ARG A 244 3.61 -11.92 -14.85
N ALA A 245 3.29 -12.64 -15.92
CA ALA A 245 3.96 -12.58 -17.22
C ALA A 245 4.02 -11.18 -17.84
N GLY A 246 3.04 -10.32 -17.55
CA GLY A 246 2.96 -8.97 -18.14
C GLY A 246 4.11 -8.01 -17.77
N PHE A 247 4.90 -8.33 -16.74
CA PHE A 247 6.09 -7.55 -16.35
C PHE A 247 7.41 -8.16 -16.88
N ALA A 248 7.35 -9.32 -17.52
CA ALA A 248 8.53 -10.04 -18.02
C ALA A 248 8.67 -9.85 -19.54
N ALA A 249 9.71 -9.14 -19.99
CA ALA A 249 9.91 -8.89 -21.42
C ALA A 249 10.23 -10.19 -22.17
N GLU A 250 10.83 -11.17 -21.48
CA GLU A 250 11.03 -12.52 -22.03
C GLU A 250 9.70 -13.22 -22.41
N THR A 251 8.57 -12.79 -21.85
CA THR A 251 7.25 -13.40 -22.12
C THR A 251 6.41 -12.58 -23.10
N VAL A 252 6.39 -11.25 -22.96
CA VAL A 252 5.49 -10.37 -23.72
C VAL A 252 6.20 -9.43 -24.70
N GLY A 253 7.53 -9.51 -24.80
CA GLY A 253 8.35 -8.69 -25.69
C GLY A 253 8.17 -7.20 -25.43
N ASP A 254 8.02 -6.43 -26.50
CA ASP A 254 7.92 -4.97 -26.43
C ASP A 254 6.71 -4.47 -25.63
N GLY A 255 5.66 -5.28 -25.47
CA GLY A 255 4.43 -4.94 -24.74
C GLY A 255 4.53 -4.96 -23.21
N VAL A 256 5.73 -5.10 -22.67
CA VAL A 256 5.99 -5.28 -21.23
C VAL A 256 5.57 -4.06 -20.41
N ALA A 257 4.84 -4.31 -19.32
CA ALA A 257 4.56 -3.29 -18.32
C ALA A 257 5.80 -3.03 -17.46
N GLY A 258 6.06 -1.77 -17.12
CA GLY A 258 7.13 -1.42 -16.19
C GLY A 258 6.66 -1.51 -14.73
N ASP A 259 7.56 -1.86 -13.83
CA ASP A 259 7.40 -1.68 -12.38
C ASP A 259 8.81 -1.65 -11.76
N THR A 260 8.91 -1.30 -10.48
CA THR A 260 10.17 -1.31 -9.74
C THR A 260 10.01 -2.16 -8.49
N HIS A 261 11.00 -3.01 -8.24
CA HIS A 261 11.09 -3.86 -7.06
C HIS A 261 12.45 -3.65 -6.38
N PHE A 262 12.57 -4.09 -5.14
CA PHE A 262 13.76 -3.81 -4.33
C PHE A 262 14.18 -5.05 -3.56
N ARG A 263 15.47 -5.37 -3.63
CA ARG A 263 16.09 -6.36 -2.75
C ARG A 263 16.72 -5.64 -1.57
N ILE A 264 16.40 -6.08 -0.37
CA ILE A 264 16.78 -5.44 0.89
C ILE A 264 17.49 -6.46 1.77
N SER A 265 18.61 -6.05 2.35
CA SER A 265 19.30 -6.77 3.43
C SER A 265 19.63 -5.80 4.56
N GLY A 266 19.78 -6.32 5.77
CA GLY A 266 20.04 -5.53 6.98
C GLY A 266 18.81 -5.41 7.90
N PRO A 267 18.86 -4.52 8.91
CA PRO A 267 17.85 -4.41 9.95
C PRO A 267 16.40 -4.26 9.47
N ALA A 268 16.18 -3.58 8.34
CA ALA A 268 14.85 -3.36 7.77
C ALA A 268 14.13 -4.66 7.36
N VAL A 269 14.87 -5.76 7.15
CA VAL A 269 14.29 -7.09 6.89
C VAL A 269 13.43 -7.55 8.08
N ALA A 270 13.81 -7.23 9.30
CA ALA A 270 13.05 -7.60 10.49
C ALA A 270 11.64 -7.01 10.47
N ASP A 271 11.51 -5.71 10.15
CA ASP A 271 10.23 -5.03 10.11
C ASP A 271 9.32 -5.59 8.98
N LEU A 272 9.89 -5.86 7.79
CA LEU A 272 9.17 -6.51 6.70
C LEU A 272 8.72 -7.93 7.08
N PHE A 273 9.60 -8.68 7.75
CA PHE A 273 9.33 -10.04 8.17
C PHE A 273 8.21 -10.07 9.22
N HIS A 274 8.26 -9.21 10.25
CA HIS A 274 7.19 -9.12 11.24
C HIS A 274 5.86 -8.72 10.63
N THR A 275 5.86 -7.79 9.66
CA THR A 275 4.64 -7.40 8.93
C THR A 275 4.01 -8.63 8.25
N ALA A 276 4.78 -9.39 7.48
CA ALA A 276 4.29 -10.58 6.79
C ALA A 276 3.89 -11.73 7.76
N LEU A 277 4.58 -11.87 8.90
CA LEU A 277 4.23 -12.84 9.95
C LEU A 277 2.86 -12.53 10.58
N GLU A 278 2.57 -11.25 10.82
CA GLU A 278 1.29 -10.81 11.35
C GLU A 278 0.15 -11.08 10.37
N ASP A 279 0.36 -10.82 9.09
CA ASP A 279 -0.64 -11.08 8.04
C ASP A 279 -0.89 -12.57 7.85
N TRP A 280 0.17 -13.40 7.90
CA TRP A 280 0.04 -14.85 7.90
C TRP A 280 -0.79 -15.35 9.07
N ARG A 281 -0.47 -14.90 10.29
CA ARG A 281 -1.21 -15.27 11.49
C ARG A 281 -2.65 -14.79 11.44
N PHE A 282 -2.89 -13.60 10.90
CA PHE A 282 -4.23 -13.07 10.73
C PHE A 282 -5.07 -13.94 9.80
N ALA A 283 -4.50 -14.39 8.68
CA ALA A 283 -5.18 -15.22 7.70
C ALA A 283 -5.44 -16.64 8.22
N THR A 284 -4.43 -17.27 8.83
CA THR A 284 -4.41 -18.72 9.08
C THR A 284 -4.61 -19.10 10.55
N GLY A 285 -4.34 -18.17 11.48
CA GLY A 285 -4.23 -18.45 12.92
C GLY A 285 -2.92 -19.12 13.33
N GLU A 286 -2.06 -19.53 12.38
CA GLU A 286 -0.77 -20.15 12.65
C GLU A 286 0.23 -19.12 13.16
N LEU A 287 0.94 -19.46 14.22
CA LEU A 287 2.01 -18.67 14.78
C LEU A 287 3.36 -19.27 14.33
N LEU A 288 4.01 -18.61 13.38
CA LEU A 288 5.31 -19.03 12.87
C LEU A 288 6.40 -18.64 13.89
N GLN A 289 7.03 -19.63 14.50
CA GLN A 289 8.01 -19.48 15.58
C GLN A 289 9.13 -20.51 15.46
N GLY A 290 10.19 -20.29 16.24
CA GLY A 290 11.37 -21.16 16.28
C GLY A 290 12.46 -20.72 15.31
N GLU A 291 13.55 -21.50 15.28
CA GLU A 291 14.77 -21.14 14.55
C GLU A 291 14.50 -20.88 13.06
N SER A 292 13.57 -21.62 12.45
CA SER A 292 13.21 -21.45 11.04
C SER A 292 12.61 -20.08 10.72
N TRP A 293 12.01 -19.41 11.70
CA TRP A 293 11.30 -18.14 11.52
C TRP A 293 11.94 -16.99 12.30
N ALA A 294 13.23 -17.12 12.64
CA ALA A 294 14.01 -16.07 13.32
C ALA A 294 14.64 -15.09 12.32
N VAL A 295 14.82 -13.83 12.73
CA VAL A 295 15.55 -12.85 11.91
C VAL A 295 17.06 -13.14 11.98
N VAL A 296 17.77 -12.97 10.86
CA VAL A 296 19.24 -13.12 10.83
C VAL A 296 19.88 -11.81 11.28
N ALA A 297 20.97 -11.90 12.05
CA ALA A 297 21.77 -10.73 12.38
C ALA A 297 22.26 -10.06 11.08
N PRO A 298 22.13 -8.73 10.95
CA PRO A 298 22.64 -8.02 9.79
C PRO A 298 24.14 -8.26 9.56
N ASP A 299 24.55 -8.41 8.31
CA ASP A 299 25.98 -8.52 7.95
C ASP A 299 26.72 -7.18 8.05
N GLY A 300 26.01 -6.06 7.92
CA GLY A 300 26.57 -4.70 7.95
C GLY A 300 26.75 -4.18 9.37
N GLU A 301 27.73 -3.29 9.60
CA GLU A 301 27.95 -2.67 10.91
C GLU A 301 26.97 -1.52 11.18
N PRO A 302 26.57 -1.28 12.45
CA PRO A 302 25.81 -0.10 12.85
C PRO A 302 26.45 1.21 12.37
N GLY A 303 25.62 2.14 11.89
CA GLY A 303 26.07 3.43 11.36
C GLY A 303 26.57 3.41 9.92
N THR A 304 26.65 2.25 9.27
CA THR A 304 27.03 2.10 7.85
C THR A 304 25.81 1.97 6.94
N GLY A 305 26.02 1.81 5.63
CA GLY A 305 24.94 1.51 4.68
C GLY A 305 23.89 2.61 4.53
N VAL A 306 22.74 2.25 3.96
CA VAL A 306 21.61 3.18 3.79
C VAL A 306 20.78 3.27 5.06
N LEU A 307 20.27 4.47 5.35
CA LEU A 307 19.34 4.65 6.44
C LEU A 307 17.92 4.35 5.94
N ALA A 308 17.28 3.33 6.50
CA ALA A 308 15.98 2.88 6.01
C ALA A 308 14.98 2.62 7.15
N ARG A 309 13.70 2.85 6.84
CA ARG A 309 12.58 2.56 7.73
C ARG A 309 11.45 1.96 6.93
N VAL A 310 10.96 0.81 7.39
CA VAL A 310 9.73 0.23 6.84
C VAL A 310 8.54 1.02 7.36
N VAL A 311 7.57 1.26 6.50
CA VAL A 311 6.32 1.95 6.81
C VAL A 311 5.15 1.05 6.41
N PRO A 312 4.76 0.11 7.29
CA PRO A 312 3.50 -0.60 7.10
C PRO A 312 2.34 0.39 7.25
N SER A 313 1.35 0.29 6.36
CA SER A 313 0.08 0.99 6.52
C SER A 313 -1.09 0.06 6.27
N GLY A 314 -2.24 0.37 6.88
CA GLY A 314 -3.45 -0.41 6.70
C GLY A 314 -4.61 0.11 7.55
N PRO A 315 -5.82 -0.44 7.37
CA PRO A 315 -7.03 -0.11 8.12
C PRO A 315 -7.00 -0.64 9.58
N ASP A 316 -5.86 -0.53 10.24
CA ASP A 316 -5.56 -1.01 11.58
C ASP A 316 -4.94 0.12 12.44
N ARG A 317 -3.99 -0.23 13.31
CA ARG A 317 -3.25 0.75 14.15
C ARG A 317 -2.28 1.63 13.35
N SER A 318 -1.93 1.24 12.13
CA SER A 318 -1.09 1.97 11.18
C SER A 318 -1.92 2.81 10.19
N LEU A 319 -3.21 3.01 10.46
CA LEU A 319 -4.09 3.85 9.66
C LEU A 319 -3.47 5.23 9.47
N GLU A 320 -3.41 5.66 8.21
CA GLU A 320 -2.82 6.93 7.76
C GLU A 320 -1.30 7.07 8.02
N ALA A 321 -0.57 6.02 8.41
CA ALA A 321 0.88 6.11 8.58
C ALA A 321 1.55 6.64 7.30
N ASN A 322 1.21 6.03 6.16
CA ASN A 322 1.71 6.44 4.85
C ASN A 322 1.31 7.88 4.47
N HIS A 323 0.03 8.22 4.67
CA HIS A 323 -0.48 9.57 4.44
C HIS A 323 0.29 10.63 5.24
N ARG A 324 0.50 10.39 6.54
CA ARG A 324 1.23 11.29 7.44
C ARG A 324 2.70 11.40 7.07
N MET A 325 3.33 10.31 6.64
CA MET A 325 4.70 10.32 6.11
C MET A 325 4.82 11.25 4.91
N MET A 326 3.93 11.12 3.93
CA MET A 326 3.92 11.99 2.74
C MET A 326 3.65 13.46 3.11
N MET A 327 2.69 13.74 3.99
CA MET A 327 2.42 15.09 4.50
C MET A 327 3.67 15.71 5.15
N GLY A 328 4.36 14.96 6.00
CA GLY A 328 5.61 15.39 6.62
C GLY A 328 6.70 15.66 5.59
N ALA A 329 6.91 14.73 4.66
CA ALA A 329 7.89 14.83 3.58
C ALA A 329 7.65 16.08 2.69
N PHE A 330 6.41 16.33 2.26
CA PHE A 330 6.06 17.50 1.47
C PHE A 330 6.23 18.82 2.23
N SER A 331 6.08 18.79 3.56
CA SER A 331 6.27 19.97 4.41
C SER A 331 7.74 20.38 4.55
N VAL A 332 8.67 19.42 4.49
CA VAL A 332 10.11 19.66 4.67
C VAL A 332 10.87 19.86 3.35
N ALA A 333 10.26 19.54 2.21
CA ALA A 333 10.86 19.72 0.88
C ALA A 333 11.27 21.18 0.61
N LYS A 334 12.47 21.36 0.04
CA LYS A 334 13.10 22.66 -0.24
C LYS A 334 13.26 22.96 -1.72
N ASP A 335 13.72 21.99 -2.51
CA ASP A 335 14.11 22.19 -3.90
C ASP A 335 13.11 21.54 -4.86
N TYR A 336 12.82 20.25 -4.68
CA TYR A 336 11.89 19.55 -5.55
C TYR A 336 11.24 18.30 -4.91
N ILE A 337 10.05 17.98 -5.43
CA ILE A 337 9.31 16.75 -5.17
C ILE A 337 9.05 16.09 -6.52
N ARG A 338 9.49 14.85 -6.71
CA ARG A 338 9.15 14.03 -7.88
C ARG A 338 8.39 12.80 -7.45
N ILE A 339 7.26 12.57 -8.09
CA ILE A 339 6.36 11.45 -7.82
C ILE A 339 6.11 10.70 -9.12
N MET A 340 6.22 9.38 -9.08
CA MET A 340 5.76 8.47 -10.10
C MET A 340 4.76 7.51 -9.46
N SER A 341 3.52 7.52 -9.97
CA SER A 341 2.46 6.64 -9.47
C SER A 341 1.52 6.23 -10.60
N PRO A 342 1.11 4.96 -10.69
CA PRO A 342 0.15 4.52 -11.71
C PRO A 342 -1.24 5.09 -11.49
N TYR A 343 -1.61 5.30 -10.23
CA TYR A 343 -2.87 5.89 -9.80
C TYR A 343 -2.57 7.05 -8.87
N PHE A 344 -2.86 8.27 -9.34
CA PHE A 344 -2.61 9.51 -8.61
C PHE A 344 -3.94 10.24 -8.42
N LEU A 345 -4.62 9.86 -7.34
CA LEU A 345 -5.92 10.36 -6.91
C LEU A 345 -5.84 10.80 -5.44
N PRO A 346 -4.91 11.70 -5.07
CA PRO A 346 -4.73 12.11 -3.68
C PRO A 346 -5.99 12.78 -3.12
N ASP A 347 -6.13 12.71 -1.80
CA ASP A 347 -7.15 13.47 -1.09
C ASP A 347 -6.83 14.97 -1.05
N ARG A 348 -7.73 15.73 -0.43
CA ARG A 348 -7.62 17.19 -0.40
C ARG A 348 -6.41 17.64 0.42
N GLU A 349 -6.07 16.89 1.45
CA GLU A 349 -4.99 17.12 2.38
C GLU A 349 -3.64 17.02 1.66
N LEU A 350 -3.39 15.93 0.92
CA LEU A 350 -2.18 15.75 0.12
C LEU A 350 -2.11 16.73 -1.05
N ILE A 351 -3.23 17.03 -1.73
CA ILE A 351 -3.28 18.09 -2.75
C ILE A 351 -2.85 19.43 -2.14
N SER A 352 -3.39 19.77 -0.97
CA SER A 352 -3.08 21.04 -0.30
C SER A 352 -1.61 21.11 0.10
N ALA A 353 -1.02 20.01 0.58
CA ALA A 353 0.40 19.95 0.93
C ALA A 353 1.32 20.12 -0.29
N LEU A 354 1.02 19.43 -1.41
CA LEU A 354 1.77 19.57 -2.66
C LEU A 354 1.67 20.99 -3.24
N VAL A 355 0.46 21.54 -3.29
CA VAL A 355 0.22 22.92 -3.75
C VAL A 355 0.93 23.92 -2.84
N THR A 356 0.90 23.71 -1.53
CA THR A 356 1.63 24.57 -0.59
C THR A 356 3.13 24.50 -0.84
N ALA A 357 3.69 23.30 -1.05
CA ALA A 357 5.11 23.15 -1.40
C ALA A 357 5.47 23.88 -2.70
N SER A 358 4.67 23.71 -3.74
CA SER A 358 4.81 24.45 -5.01
C SER A 358 4.80 25.97 -4.79
N ARG A 359 3.88 26.48 -3.97
CA ARG A 359 3.78 27.91 -3.62
C ARG A 359 4.97 28.42 -2.78
N ARG A 360 5.68 27.56 -2.05
CA ARG A 360 6.95 27.88 -1.39
C ARG A 360 8.13 27.98 -2.36
N GLY A 361 7.94 27.61 -3.63
CA GLY A 361 8.99 27.59 -4.65
C GLY A 361 9.58 26.19 -4.93
N VAL A 362 9.06 25.14 -4.28
CA VAL A 362 9.50 23.75 -4.52
C VAL A 362 9.00 23.30 -5.89
N ALA A 363 9.88 22.74 -6.73
CA ALA A 363 9.48 22.18 -8.01
C ALA A 363 8.74 20.84 -7.81
N VAL A 364 7.43 20.80 -8.09
CA VAL A 364 6.62 19.58 -7.93
C VAL A 364 6.31 18.96 -9.30
N ASP A 365 6.87 17.78 -9.56
CA ASP A 365 6.67 16.99 -10.78
C ASP A 365 5.96 15.67 -10.47
N ILE A 366 4.82 15.43 -11.12
CA ILE A 366 4.00 14.23 -10.95
C ILE A 366 3.92 13.52 -12.29
N LEU A 367 4.49 12.32 -12.37
CA LEU A 367 4.45 11.44 -13.52
C LEU A 367 3.37 10.38 -13.32
N VAL A 368 2.45 10.30 -14.30
CA VAL A 368 1.38 9.30 -14.35
C VAL A 368 1.36 8.62 -15.71
N PRO A 369 0.81 7.39 -15.83
CA PRO A 369 0.76 6.68 -17.11
C PRO A 369 0.01 7.46 -18.20
N GLY A 370 0.48 7.39 -19.45
CA GLY A 370 -0.28 7.87 -20.61
C GLY A 370 -1.39 6.91 -21.04
N VAL A 371 -1.13 5.60 -20.91
CA VAL A 371 -2.10 4.52 -21.07
C VAL A 371 -2.23 3.84 -19.72
N ASN A 372 -3.45 3.79 -19.19
CA ASN A 372 -3.75 3.18 -17.90
C ASN A 372 -4.53 1.88 -18.10
N ASN A 373 -4.24 0.86 -17.30
CA ASN A 373 -5.00 -0.39 -17.30
C ASN A 373 -6.41 -0.22 -16.69
N LEU A 374 -6.62 0.81 -15.86
CA LEU A 374 -7.90 1.15 -15.24
C LEU A 374 -8.43 2.50 -15.78
N THR A 375 -9.29 2.44 -16.81
CA THR A 375 -9.84 3.63 -17.49
C THR A 375 -10.68 4.53 -16.58
N LEU A 376 -11.46 3.93 -15.66
CA LEU A 376 -12.25 4.71 -14.69
C LEU A 376 -11.37 5.52 -13.74
N VAL A 377 -10.28 4.90 -13.25
CA VAL A 377 -9.31 5.57 -12.39
C VAL A 377 -8.63 6.70 -13.16
N ASP A 378 -8.24 6.47 -14.42
CA ASP A 378 -7.65 7.51 -15.28
C ASP A 378 -8.56 8.75 -15.45
N HIS A 379 -9.86 8.52 -15.65
CA HIS A 379 -10.84 9.61 -15.72
C HIS A 379 -10.97 10.37 -14.39
N ALA A 380 -11.01 9.66 -13.27
CA ALA A 380 -11.07 10.26 -11.94
C ALA A 380 -9.83 11.11 -11.64
N MET A 381 -8.64 10.60 -11.95
CA MET A 381 -7.37 11.32 -11.80
C MET A 381 -7.38 12.61 -12.61
N THR A 382 -7.75 12.50 -13.90
CA THR A 382 -7.79 13.64 -14.82
C THR A 382 -8.76 14.73 -14.35
N ALA A 383 -9.84 14.36 -13.67
CA ALA A 383 -10.80 15.30 -13.11
C ALA A 383 -10.20 16.19 -11.99
N GLN A 384 -9.15 15.75 -11.31
CA GLN A 384 -8.50 16.47 -10.21
C GLN A 384 -7.25 17.26 -10.63
N PHE A 385 -6.66 16.98 -11.78
CA PHE A 385 -5.41 17.62 -12.23
C PHE A 385 -5.47 19.15 -12.24
N ASP A 386 -6.65 19.71 -12.47
CA ASP A 386 -6.82 21.16 -12.48
C ASP A 386 -6.57 21.81 -11.10
N GLN A 387 -6.71 21.08 -9.99
CA GLN A 387 -6.42 21.57 -8.64
C GLN A 387 -4.92 21.70 -8.38
N LEU A 388 -4.09 20.94 -9.08
CA LEU A 388 -2.62 20.94 -8.92
C LEU A 388 -1.97 21.90 -9.91
N LEU A 389 -2.37 21.84 -11.18
CA LEU A 389 -1.80 22.64 -12.26
C LEU A 389 -2.04 24.16 -12.07
N ARG A 390 -3.14 24.55 -11.41
CA ARG A 390 -3.45 25.96 -11.14
C ARG A 390 -2.45 26.62 -10.19
N ASP A 391 -1.79 25.82 -9.35
CA ASP A 391 -0.93 26.31 -8.28
C ASP A 391 0.53 25.89 -8.43
N GLY A 392 0.95 25.61 -9.66
CA GLY A 392 2.36 25.47 -10.05
C GLY A 392 2.91 24.03 -10.06
N CYS A 393 2.14 23.04 -9.58
CA CYS A 393 2.52 21.64 -9.76
C CYS A 393 2.51 21.27 -11.26
N ARG A 394 3.42 20.40 -11.68
CA ARG A 394 3.55 19.93 -13.06
C ARG A 394 3.13 18.47 -13.14
N ILE A 395 2.27 18.15 -14.10
CA ILE A 395 1.81 16.77 -14.34
C ILE A 395 2.27 16.33 -15.72
N TRP A 396 2.83 15.12 -15.77
CA TRP A 396 3.41 14.52 -16.95
C TRP A 396 2.71 13.20 -17.24
N ARG A 397 2.24 13.03 -18.48
CA ARG A 397 1.70 11.77 -18.99
C ARG A 397 2.82 11.00 -19.68
N ALA A 398 3.27 9.91 -19.07
CA ALA A 398 4.31 9.04 -19.62
C ALA A 398 3.92 8.54 -21.02
N THR A 399 4.92 8.30 -21.87
CA THR A 399 4.72 7.64 -23.17
C THR A 399 5.17 6.19 -23.08
N GLY A 400 4.66 5.34 -23.98
CA GLY A 400 4.94 3.90 -23.97
C GLY A 400 3.96 3.09 -23.11
N HIS A 401 4.41 1.92 -22.68
CA HIS A 401 3.59 0.96 -21.95
C HIS A 401 3.31 1.40 -20.52
N PHE A 402 2.29 0.78 -19.93
CA PHE A 402 1.88 1.04 -18.55
C PHE A 402 3.06 0.81 -17.60
N ASN A 403 3.27 1.74 -16.66
CA ASN A 403 4.26 1.60 -15.61
C ASN A 403 3.59 1.72 -14.24
N HIS A 404 3.79 0.70 -13.42
CA HIS A 404 3.15 0.51 -12.14
C HIS A 404 4.06 0.85 -10.95
N SER A 405 5.22 1.46 -11.17
CA SER A 405 6.13 1.87 -10.10
C SER A 405 5.50 2.93 -9.19
N LYS A 406 5.73 2.81 -7.88
CA LYS A 406 5.35 3.82 -6.87
C LYS A 406 6.61 4.37 -6.24
N LEU A 407 7.09 5.47 -6.81
CA LEU A 407 8.36 6.08 -6.46
C LEU A 407 8.14 7.54 -6.10
N MET A 408 8.80 7.98 -5.05
CA MET A 408 8.86 9.39 -4.68
C MET A 408 10.28 9.74 -4.24
N VAL A 409 10.72 10.94 -4.63
CA VAL A 409 12.02 11.48 -4.22
C VAL A 409 11.88 12.96 -3.88
N ILE A 410 12.58 13.40 -2.84
CA ILE A 410 12.61 14.78 -2.37
C ILE A 410 14.07 15.21 -2.20
N ASP A 411 14.40 16.37 -2.79
CA ASP A 411 15.68 17.07 -2.65
C ASP A 411 16.94 16.19 -2.85
N GLY A 412 16.82 15.15 -3.69
CA GLY A 412 17.89 14.19 -3.98
C GLY A 412 18.46 13.48 -2.75
N SER A 413 17.73 13.47 -1.64
CA SER A 413 18.22 13.06 -0.32
C SER A 413 17.32 12.05 0.35
N TRP A 414 16.02 12.13 0.09
CA TRP A 414 15.00 11.28 0.68
C TRP A 414 14.20 10.59 -0.43
N ALA A 415 14.04 9.29 -0.33
CA ALA A 415 13.25 8.48 -1.25
C ALA A 415 12.19 7.67 -0.49
N TYR A 416 11.09 7.40 -1.19
CA TYR A 416 9.99 6.61 -0.67
C TYR A 416 9.46 5.69 -1.76
N ILE A 417 9.51 4.40 -1.46
CA ILE A 417 9.35 3.32 -2.43
C ILE A 417 8.50 2.22 -1.83
N GLY A 418 7.73 1.48 -2.63
CA GLY A 418 6.98 0.36 -2.08
C GLY A 418 5.76 -0.03 -2.90
N SER A 419 4.72 -0.46 -2.19
CA SER A 419 3.49 -1.00 -2.79
C SER A 419 2.37 0.04 -2.92
N SER A 420 2.44 1.16 -2.20
CA SER A 420 1.31 2.08 -2.06
C SER A 420 1.10 2.97 -3.27
N ASN A 421 -0.11 2.94 -3.81
CA ASN A 421 -0.57 3.96 -4.74
C ASN A 421 -0.99 5.23 -4.00
N LEU A 422 -1.03 6.34 -4.74
CA LEU A 422 -1.49 7.63 -4.22
C LEU A 422 -2.99 7.82 -4.45
N ASP A 423 -3.80 6.88 -3.96
CA ASP A 423 -5.27 6.88 -4.09
C ASP A 423 -5.96 6.57 -2.74
N PRO A 424 -7.27 6.90 -2.59
CA PRO A 424 -7.97 6.76 -1.32
C PRO A 424 -8.02 5.31 -0.83
N ARG A 425 -8.05 4.35 -1.74
CA ARG A 425 -8.12 2.93 -1.42
C ARG A 425 -6.79 2.44 -0.81
N SER A 426 -5.66 2.70 -1.45
CA SER A 426 -4.33 2.36 -0.89
C SER A 426 -4.07 3.06 0.43
N LEU A 427 -4.46 4.34 0.58
CA LEU A 427 -4.16 5.12 1.78
C LEU A 427 -5.05 4.79 3.00
N ARG A 428 -6.23 4.18 2.80
CA ARG A 428 -7.20 3.96 3.89
C ARG A 428 -7.69 2.53 4.06
N LEU A 429 -7.72 1.72 2.99
CA LEU A 429 -8.44 0.43 2.96
C LEU A 429 -7.54 -0.77 2.71
N ASN A 430 -6.48 -0.62 1.92
CA ASN A 430 -5.54 -1.71 1.69
C ASN A 430 -4.48 -1.75 2.79
N PHE A 431 -4.03 -2.96 3.11
CA PHE A 431 -2.75 -3.13 3.76
C PHE A 431 -1.65 -2.94 2.71
N GLU A 432 -0.72 -2.04 3.00
CA GLU A 432 0.40 -1.67 2.14
C GLU A 432 1.69 -1.69 2.95
N VAL A 433 2.82 -1.67 2.25
CA VAL A 433 4.14 -1.54 2.84
C VAL A 433 5.03 -0.70 1.93
N ASP A 434 5.62 0.33 2.51
CA ASP A 434 6.61 1.17 1.85
C ASP A 434 7.91 1.19 2.67
N VAL A 435 8.97 1.70 2.05
CA VAL A 435 10.28 1.89 2.66
C VAL A 435 10.70 3.32 2.42
N GLU A 436 10.95 4.01 3.51
CA GLU A 436 11.60 5.30 3.52
C GLU A 436 13.11 5.13 3.53
N VAL A 437 13.81 5.89 2.70
CA VAL A 437 15.26 5.80 2.55
C VAL A 437 15.88 7.20 2.62
N PHE A 438 16.83 7.39 3.54
CA PHE A 438 17.73 8.54 3.54
C PHE A 438 19.09 8.08 3.01
N ASP A 439 19.33 8.33 1.73
CA ASP A 439 20.62 8.13 1.09
C ASP A 439 20.66 8.93 -0.22
N LYS A 440 21.70 9.75 -0.41
CA LYS A 440 21.81 10.62 -1.59
C LYS A 440 22.05 9.82 -2.87
N GLY A 441 22.81 8.73 -2.78
CA GLY A 441 23.09 7.87 -3.92
C GLY A 441 21.85 7.15 -4.42
N PHE A 442 21.10 6.55 -3.51
CA PHE A 442 19.84 5.86 -3.76
C PHE A 442 18.76 6.83 -4.25
N ALA A 443 18.60 7.98 -3.59
CA ALA A 443 17.67 9.01 -4.03
C ALA A 443 17.99 9.50 -5.44
N ALA A 444 19.26 9.66 -5.80
CA ALA A 444 19.66 10.00 -7.17
C ALA A 444 19.32 8.90 -8.19
N LYS A 445 19.42 7.61 -7.83
CA LYS A 445 18.98 6.49 -8.69
C LYS A 445 17.48 6.53 -8.94
N VAL A 446 16.67 6.69 -7.89
CA VAL A 446 15.21 6.83 -7.99
C VAL A 446 14.85 8.05 -8.83
N ASP A 447 15.53 9.16 -8.61
CA ASP A 447 15.34 10.39 -9.39
C ASP A 447 15.65 10.20 -10.88
N ALA A 448 16.76 9.53 -11.19
CA ALA A 448 17.13 9.21 -12.56
C ALA A 448 16.09 8.32 -13.24
N ARG A 449 15.53 7.33 -12.53
CA ARG A 449 14.45 6.46 -13.04
C ARG A 449 13.20 7.25 -13.39
N ILE A 450 12.76 8.15 -12.51
CA ILE A 450 11.59 9.01 -12.76
C ILE A 450 11.87 9.94 -13.93
N ARG A 451 13.04 10.61 -13.96
CA ARG A 451 13.41 11.51 -15.06
C ARG A 451 13.50 10.79 -16.41
N ALA A 452 14.03 9.57 -16.44
CA ALA A 452 14.07 8.77 -17.66
C ALA A 452 12.65 8.49 -18.19
N ALA A 453 11.70 8.15 -17.31
CA ALA A 453 10.30 7.96 -17.69
C ALA A 453 9.57 9.28 -18.04
N MET A 454 10.09 10.43 -17.58
CA MET A 454 9.64 11.76 -18.02
C MET A 454 10.19 12.15 -19.40
N GLN A 455 11.27 11.52 -19.89
CA GLN A 455 11.77 11.80 -21.24
C GLN A 455 10.72 11.39 -22.27
N GLY A 456 10.29 12.34 -23.10
CA GLY A 456 9.20 12.13 -24.07
C GLY A 456 7.80 12.12 -23.46
N ALA A 457 7.64 12.23 -22.14
CA ALA A 457 6.33 12.38 -21.50
C ALA A 457 5.66 13.69 -21.95
N LYS A 458 4.34 13.65 -22.11
CA LYS A 458 3.55 14.82 -22.53
C LYS A 458 3.14 15.63 -21.31
N PRO A 459 3.48 16.92 -21.22
CA PRO A 459 3.00 17.77 -20.13
C PRO A 459 1.48 17.94 -20.22
N VAL A 460 0.80 17.91 -19.08
CA VAL A 460 -0.62 18.25 -19.01
C VAL A 460 -0.77 19.76 -18.86
N ILE A 461 -1.28 20.42 -19.90
CA ILE A 461 -1.47 21.87 -19.91
C ILE A 461 -2.87 22.22 -19.41
N LEU A 462 -2.95 23.11 -18.41
CA LEU A 462 -4.21 23.52 -17.79
C LEU A 462 -5.23 24.09 -18.80
N LYS A 463 -4.74 24.87 -19.78
CA LYS A 463 -5.57 25.45 -20.85
C LYS A 463 -6.26 24.35 -21.66
N ASP A 464 -5.49 23.34 -22.08
CA ASP A 464 -6.00 22.23 -22.87
C ASP A 464 -6.95 21.36 -22.05
N LEU A 465 -6.61 21.11 -20.78
CA LEU A 465 -7.46 20.37 -19.85
C LEU A 465 -8.85 21.00 -19.70
N ARG A 466 -8.95 22.33 -19.68
CA ARG A 466 -10.21 23.08 -19.57
C ARG A 466 -10.96 23.21 -20.90
N ALA A 467 -10.24 23.22 -22.03
CA ALA A 467 -10.80 23.33 -23.37
C ALA A 467 -11.51 22.06 -23.86
N ARG A 468 -11.35 20.92 -23.16
CA ARG A 468 -12.03 19.66 -23.50
C ARG A 468 -13.56 19.80 -23.46
N PRO A 469 -14.31 19.06 -24.31
CA PRO A 469 -15.77 19.13 -24.39
C PRO A 469 -16.47 18.94 -23.04
N PHE A 470 -17.54 19.71 -22.81
CA PHE A 470 -18.32 19.64 -21.56
C PHE A 470 -18.80 18.23 -21.19
N PRO A 471 -19.37 17.42 -22.11
CA PRO A 471 -19.84 16.07 -21.75
C PRO A 471 -18.72 15.18 -21.20
N ARG A 472 -17.51 15.28 -21.78
CA ARG A 472 -16.35 14.54 -21.30
C ARG A 472 -15.93 15.00 -19.90
N ARG A 473 -15.87 16.32 -19.68
CA ARG A 473 -15.54 16.89 -18.37
C ARG A 473 -16.57 16.53 -17.30
N LEU A 474 -17.84 16.49 -17.65
CA LEU A 474 -18.93 16.10 -16.75
C LEU A 474 -18.81 14.62 -16.37
N LEU A 475 -18.58 13.73 -17.35
CA LEU A 475 -18.37 12.31 -17.09
C LEU A 475 -17.18 12.08 -16.15
N GLU A 476 -16.03 12.71 -16.42
CA GLU A 476 -14.84 12.65 -15.56
C GLU A 476 -15.15 13.10 -14.11
N ARG A 477 -15.93 14.17 -13.94
CA ARG A 477 -16.35 14.66 -12.61
C ARG A 477 -17.34 13.72 -11.92
N ILE A 478 -18.25 13.07 -12.67
CA ILE A 478 -19.17 12.07 -12.11
C ILE A 478 -18.40 10.85 -11.63
N ILE A 479 -17.48 10.33 -12.45
CA ILE A 479 -16.61 9.20 -12.08
C ILE A 479 -15.78 9.56 -10.85
N TRP A 480 -15.25 10.79 -10.79
CA TRP A 480 -14.52 11.30 -9.63
C TRP A 480 -15.35 11.31 -8.33
N LEU A 481 -16.67 11.45 -8.37
CA LEU A 481 -17.48 11.32 -7.14
C LEU A 481 -17.39 9.92 -6.52
N GLY A 482 -17.02 8.91 -7.31
CA GLY A 482 -16.73 7.54 -6.86
C GLY A 482 -15.34 7.34 -6.26
N SER A 483 -14.47 8.37 -6.23
CA SER A 483 -13.07 8.26 -5.76
C SER A 483 -12.88 7.57 -4.40
N PRO A 484 -13.76 7.70 -3.39
CA PRO A 484 -13.58 6.97 -2.12
C PRO A 484 -13.57 5.44 -2.26
N TYR A 485 -13.99 4.90 -3.41
CA TYR A 485 -14.08 3.47 -3.69
C TYR A 485 -13.20 3.00 -4.87
N LEU A 486 -12.60 3.95 -5.60
CA LEU A 486 -11.58 3.71 -6.61
C LEU A 486 -10.23 3.59 -5.91
#